data_AF-A0A8E2KND1-F1
#
_entry.id   AF-A0A8E2KND1-F1
#
_cell.length_a   1.000
_cell.length_b   1.000
_cell.length_c   1.000
_cell.angle_alpha   90.00
_cell.angle_beta   90.00
_cell.angle_gamma   90.00
#
_symmetry.space_group_name_H-M   'P 1'
#
loop_
_entity.id
_entity.type
_entity.pdbx_description
1 polymer ?
#
loop_
_entity_poly.entity_id
_entity_poly.type
_entity_poly.pdbx_seq_one_letter_code
_entity_poly.pdbx_strand_id
1 'polypeptide(L)'
;AQRNEGIALFMQAMECLATARRILLDASGDIFLYGFEDCVTDSVRCMDKPEEAKKNITRLADRKIWDRLMTDTGMYTFMSSCQRDEWNSQLMSDTCPEITLDNVLATFRHLNASKMQTFEQGLIDVYRKLSWDYRTNNPCRLGKKIIIENLLYRWSNGRVTLDCSGREALDDLVRPFYLLEGR
;
A
#
# COMPACT_ATOMS: atom_id res chain seq x y z
N ALA A 1 -35.13 9.46 -31.95
CA ALA A 1 -34.73 10.59 -31.09
C ALA A 1 -34.12 10.10 -29.78
N GLN A 2 -34.90 9.46 -28.91
CA GLN A 2 -34.47 9.01 -27.57
C GLN A 2 -33.20 8.14 -27.53
N ARG A 3 -33.02 7.22 -28.50
CA ARG A 3 -31.79 6.40 -28.59
C ARG A 3 -30.53 7.26 -28.74
N ASN A 4 -30.55 8.23 -29.63
CA ASN A 4 -29.37 9.05 -29.93
C ASN A 4 -29.09 10.04 -28.81
N GLU A 5 -30.13 10.55 -28.16
CA GLU A 5 -30.03 11.36 -26.95
C GLU A 5 -29.40 10.56 -25.79
N GLY A 6 -29.84 9.32 -25.56
CA GLY A 6 -29.25 8.44 -24.55
C GLY A 6 -27.77 8.13 -24.82
N ILE A 7 -27.40 7.90 -26.08
CA ILE A 7 -25.99 7.71 -26.47
C ILE A 7 -25.18 9.00 -26.22
N ALA A 8 -25.71 10.17 -26.55
CA ALA A 8 -25.02 11.44 -26.33
C ALA A 8 -24.74 11.70 -24.84
N LEU A 9 -25.73 11.46 -23.97
CA LEU A 9 -25.57 11.58 -22.51
C LEU A 9 -24.54 10.60 -21.97
N PHE A 10 -24.54 9.36 -22.48
CA PHE A 10 -23.53 8.36 -22.10
C PHE A 10 -22.11 8.81 -22.47
N MET A 11 -21.92 9.34 -23.69
CA MET A 11 -20.61 9.86 -24.13
C MET A 11 -20.16 11.04 -23.25
N GLN A 12 -21.06 11.96 -22.89
CA GLN A 12 -20.75 13.05 -21.98
C GLN A 12 -20.34 12.55 -20.59
N ALA A 13 -21.03 11.55 -20.04
CA ALA A 13 -20.66 10.95 -18.77
C ALA A 13 -19.26 10.31 -18.82
N MET A 14 -18.91 9.65 -19.93
CA MET A 14 -17.58 9.06 -20.13
C MET A 14 -16.48 10.13 -20.17
N GLU A 15 -16.71 11.28 -20.80
CA GLU A 15 -15.75 12.39 -20.80
C GLU A 15 -15.53 12.97 -19.39
N CYS A 16 -16.61 13.12 -18.61
CA CYS A 16 -16.53 13.54 -17.22
C CYS A 16 -15.73 12.53 -16.38
N LEU A 17 -15.99 11.23 -16.54
CA LEU A 17 -15.26 10.17 -15.83
C LEU A 17 -13.77 10.14 -16.21
N ALA A 18 -13.44 10.31 -17.50
CA ALA A 18 -12.05 10.39 -17.94
C ALA A 18 -11.32 11.60 -17.34
N THR A 19 -12.00 12.75 -17.26
CA THR A 19 -11.46 13.96 -16.64
C THR A 19 -11.26 13.78 -15.14
N ALA A 20 -12.24 13.21 -14.44
CA ALA A 20 -12.16 12.91 -13.02
C ALA A 20 -10.99 11.96 -12.72
N ARG A 21 -10.85 10.87 -13.51
CA ARG A 21 -9.74 9.92 -13.37
C ARG A 21 -8.39 10.63 -13.48
N ARG A 22 -8.22 11.50 -14.48
CA ARG A 22 -6.98 12.25 -14.68
C ARG A 22 -6.64 13.15 -13.49
N ILE A 23 -7.61 13.91 -12.98
CA ILE A 23 -7.40 14.80 -11.82
C ILE A 23 -6.99 14.00 -10.58
N LEU A 24 -7.67 12.88 -10.31
CA LEU A 24 -7.36 12.03 -9.17
C LEU A 24 -5.98 11.36 -9.31
N LEU A 25 -5.61 10.97 -10.53
CA LEU A 25 -4.30 10.40 -10.84
C LEU A 25 -3.17 11.44 -10.63
N ASP A 26 -3.38 12.67 -11.11
CA ASP A 26 -2.44 13.77 -10.93
C ASP A 26 -2.26 14.10 -9.44
N ALA A 27 -3.35 14.07 -8.65
CA ALA A 27 -3.32 14.27 -7.21
C ALA A 27 -2.55 13.14 -6.49
N SER A 28 -2.79 11.88 -6.88
CA SER A 28 -2.08 10.76 -6.26
C SER A 28 -0.63 10.64 -6.70
N GLY A 29 -0.21 11.28 -7.80
CA GLY A 29 1.13 11.12 -8.37
C GLY A 29 1.46 9.69 -8.81
N ASP A 30 0.43 8.86 -9.01
CA ASP A 30 0.55 7.46 -9.40
C ASP A 30 0.47 7.34 -10.93
N ILE A 31 0.98 6.24 -11.49
CA ILE A 31 0.85 5.92 -12.91
C ILE A 31 -0.52 5.28 -13.18
N PHE A 32 -1.11 4.62 -12.18
CA PHE A 32 -2.39 3.93 -12.34
C PHE A 32 -3.31 4.01 -11.12
N LEU A 33 -4.56 4.47 -11.34
CA LEU A 33 -5.59 4.54 -10.30
C LEU A 33 -6.38 3.22 -10.20
N TYR A 34 -5.73 2.18 -9.67
CA TYR A 34 -6.37 0.87 -9.45
C TYR A 34 -7.62 0.99 -8.57
N GLY A 35 -8.73 0.37 -8.98
CA GLY A 35 -10.01 0.42 -8.26
C GLY A 35 -10.94 1.56 -8.68
N PHE A 36 -10.52 2.44 -9.60
CA PHE A 36 -11.41 3.48 -10.14
C PHE A 36 -12.55 2.88 -10.95
N GLU A 37 -12.25 1.89 -11.82
CA GLU A 37 -13.29 1.21 -12.60
C GLU A 37 -14.30 0.47 -11.71
N ASP A 38 -13.84 -0.12 -10.60
CA ASP A 38 -14.70 -0.77 -9.60
C ASP A 38 -15.61 0.26 -8.93
N CYS A 39 -15.06 1.40 -8.51
CA CYS A 39 -15.87 2.49 -7.93
C CYS A 39 -16.93 3.01 -8.90
N VAL A 40 -16.59 3.17 -10.19
CA VAL A 40 -17.55 3.58 -11.22
C VAL A 40 -18.63 2.52 -11.40
N THR A 41 -18.24 1.25 -11.49
CA THR A 41 -19.16 0.13 -11.68
C THR A 41 -20.13 0.02 -10.51
N ASP A 42 -19.63 0.11 -9.28
CA ASP A 42 -20.46 0.05 -8.07
C ASP A 42 -21.36 1.28 -7.93
N SER A 43 -20.89 2.46 -8.33
CA SER A 43 -21.71 3.68 -8.37
C SER A 43 -22.87 3.57 -9.37
N VAL A 44 -22.63 2.97 -10.53
CA VAL A 44 -23.69 2.72 -11.54
C VAL A 44 -24.66 1.64 -11.07
N ARG A 45 -24.20 0.65 -10.31
CA ARG A 45 -25.08 -0.39 -9.74
C ARG A 45 -25.98 0.15 -8.63
N CYS A 46 -25.50 1.10 -7.84
CA CYS A 46 -26.17 1.66 -6.67
C CYS A 46 -26.51 3.15 -6.87
N MET A 47 -27.13 3.51 -8.00
CA MET A 47 -27.44 4.91 -8.32
C MET A 47 -28.41 5.58 -7.32
N ASP A 48 -29.11 4.79 -6.51
CA ASP A 48 -29.98 5.24 -5.41
C ASP A 48 -29.20 5.80 -4.21
N LYS A 49 -27.88 5.62 -4.15
CA LYS A 49 -27.02 6.01 -3.01
C LYS A 49 -25.82 6.86 -3.42
N PRO A 50 -26.05 8.12 -3.86
CA PRO A 50 -24.97 9.00 -4.30
C PRO A 50 -23.93 9.32 -3.20
N GLU A 51 -24.35 9.34 -1.92
CA GLU A 51 -23.43 9.57 -0.79
C GLU A 51 -22.43 8.42 -0.60
N GLU A 52 -22.85 7.17 -0.85
CA GLU A 52 -21.99 6.00 -0.74
C GLU A 52 -20.97 5.95 -1.90
N ALA A 53 -21.42 6.30 -3.11
CA ALA A 53 -20.55 6.49 -4.27
C ALA A 53 -19.49 7.58 -4.00
N LYS A 54 -19.92 8.74 -3.47
CA LYS A 54 -19.02 9.83 -3.10
C LYS A 54 -18.01 9.39 -2.03
N LYS A 55 -18.45 8.68 -1.00
CA LYS A 55 -17.58 8.15 0.06
C LYS A 55 -16.52 7.19 -0.50
N ASN A 56 -16.90 6.30 -1.41
CA ASN A 56 -16.00 5.31 -1.99
C ASN A 56 -14.93 5.97 -2.87
N ILE A 57 -15.31 6.94 -3.72
CA ILE A 57 -14.34 7.63 -4.57
C ILE A 57 -13.39 8.52 -3.76
N THR A 58 -13.88 9.21 -2.72
CA THR A 58 -13.03 9.98 -1.80
C THR A 58 -12.01 9.08 -1.12
N ARG A 59 -12.44 7.93 -0.60
CA ARG A 59 -11.54 6.95 0.03
C ARG A 59 -10.49 6.43 -0.93
N LEU A 60 -10.87 6.12 -2.16
CA LEU A 60 -9.92 5.68 -3.18
C LEU A 60 -8.81 6.73 -3.39
N ALA A 61 -9.21 7.99 -3.55
CA ALA A 61 -8.29 9.11 -3.73
C ALA A 61 -7.38 9.28 -2.50
N ASP A 62 -7.96 9.34 -1.31
CA ASP A 62 -7.25 9.54 -0.05
C ASP A 62 -6.20 8.44 0.20
N ARG A 63 -6.57 7.17 -0.02
CA ARG A 63 -5.64 6.03 0.10
C ARG A 63 -4.42 6.19 -0.79
N LYS A 64 -4.64 6.61 -2.03
CA LYS A 64 -3.58 6.77 -3.03
C LYS A 64 -2.66 7.95 -2.70
N ILE A 65 -3.24 9.04 -2.18
CA ILE A 65 -2.44 10.17 -1.68
C ILE A 65 -1.64 9.76 -0.44
N TRP A 66 -2.22 9.02 0.50
CA TRP A 66 -1.50 8.48 1.65
C TRP A 66 -0.33 7.58 1.24
N ASP A 67 -0.54 6.68 0.29
CA ASP A 67 0.51 5.80 -0.22
C ASP A 67 1.68 6.58 -0.82
N ARG A 68 1.38 7.62 -1.60
CA ARG A 68 2.39 8.57 -2.11
C ARG A 68 3.11 9.29 -0.98
N LEU A 69 2.37 9.86 -0.02
CA LEU A 69 2.98 10.60 1.10
C LEU A 69 3.92 9.71 1.91
N MET A 70 3.54 8.46 2.16
CA MET A 70 4.37 7.48 2.88
C MET A 70 5.63 7.10 2.11
N THR A 71 5.53 7.04 0.78
CA THR A 71 6.67 6.79 -0.13
C THR A 71 7.61 7.99 -0.18
N ASP A 72 7.08 9.19 -0.47
CA ASP A 72 7.85 10.42 -0.66
C ASP A 72 8.57 10.87 0.62
N THR A 73 7.98 10.59 1.79
CA THR A 73 8.60 10.87 3.09
C THR A 73 9.56 9.77 3.56
N GLY A 74 9.66 8.66 2.84
CA GLY A 74 10.47 7.51 3.20
C GLY A 74 10.00 6.77 4.45
N MET A 75 8.76 6.99 4.90
CA MET A 75 8.25 6.35 6.12
C MET A 75 8.16 4.82 5.95
N TYR A 76 7.87 4.35 4.74
CA TYR A 76 7.92 2.92 4.41
C TYR A 76 9.29 2.29 4.65
N THR A 77 10.39 3.06 4.63
CA THR A 77 11.74 2.56 4.90
C THR A 77 11.93 2.12 6.35
N PHE A 78 11.09 2.59 7.28
CA PHE A 78 11.14 2.20 8.69
C PHE A 78 10.22 1.04 9.04
N MET A 79 9.31 0.66 8.12
CA MET A 79 8.28 -0.35 8.35
C MET A 79 8.67 -1.71 7.78
N SER A 80 8.34 -2.79 8.51
CA SER A 80 8.32 -4.16 8.00
C SER A 80 7.14 -4.38 7.05
N SER A 81 7.17 -5.47 6.27
CA SER A 81 6.01 -5.94 5.49
C SER A 81 4.73 -6.06 6.35
N CYS A 82 4.84 -6.60 7.56
CA CYS A 82 3.72 -6.74 8.50
C CYS A 82 3.10 -5.38 8.87
N GLN A 83 3.95 -4.40 9.19
CA GLN A 83 3.50 -3.05 9.54
C GLN A 83 2.90 -2.32 8.34
N ARG A 84 3.43 -2.55 7.14
CA ARG A 84 2.85 -2.02 5.89
C ARG A 84 1.49 -2.64 5.61
N ASP A 85 1.31 -3.94 5.83
CA ASP A 85 0.02 -4.62 5.67
C ASP A 85 -1.01 -4.10 6.67
N GLU A 86 -0.60 -3.85 7.92
CA GLU A 86 -1.45 -3.24 8.94
C GLU A 86 -1.84 -1.81 8.55
N TRP A 87 -0.89 -1.00 8.10
CA TRP A 87 -1.15 0.35 7.60
C TRP A 87 -2.12 0.35 6.41
N ASN A 88 -1.89 -0.53 5.43
CA ASN A 88 -2.77 -0.70 4.29
C ASN A 88 -4.17 -1.14 4.74
N SER A 89 -4.28 -2.02 5.73
CA SER A 89 -5.56 -2.43 6.31
C SER A 89 -6.28 -1.27 6.99
N GLN A 90 -5.57 -0.39 7.69
CA GLN A 90 -6.12 0.84 8.28
C GLN A 90 -6.60 1.82 7.21
N LEU A 91 -5.85 1.97 6.12
CA LEU A 91 -6.28 2.78 4.98
C LEU A 91 -7.54 2.21 4.30
N MET A 92 -7.72 0.89 4.33
CA MET A 92 -8.90 0.22 3.81
C MET A 92 -10.13 0.31 4.74
N SER A 93 -9.94 0.60 6.02
CA SER A 93 -11.00 0.63 7.01
C SER A 93 -11.82 1.93 6.98
N ASP A 94 -12.91 1.95 7.75
CA ASP A 94 -13.72 3.16 7.93
C ASP A 94 -13.00 4.28 8.70
N THR A 95 -11.87 3.98 9.35
CA THR A 95 -11.11 4.91 10.18
C THR A 95 -9.97 5.60 9.43
N CYS A 96 -9.90 5.45 8.10
CA CYS A 96 -8.91 6.14 7.27
C CYS A 96 -9.01 7.67 7.49
N PRO A 97 -7.92 8.35 7.89
CA PRO A 97 -7.95 9.79 8.09
C PRO A 97 -8.11 10.50 6.75
N GLU A 98 -9.05 11.44 6.67
CA GLU A 98 -9.25 12.26 5.48
C GLU A 98 -7.98 13.05 5.14
N ILE A 99 -7.69 13.23 3.85
CA ILE A 99 -6.58 14.06 3.39
C ILE A 99 -6.91 15.54 3.62
N THR A 100 -6.57 16.01 4.81
CA THR A 100 -6.54 17.44 5.17
C THR A 100 -5.15 17.78 5.69
N LEU A 101 -4.73 19.04 5.57
CA LEU A 101 -3.40 19.46 6.01
C LEU A 101 -3.16 19.13 7.50
N ASP A 102 -4.17 19.36 8.34
CA ASP A 102 -4.08 19.09 9.78
C ASP A 102 -3.96 17.59 10.08
N ASN A 103 -4.75 16.75 9.41
CA ASN A 103 -4.67 15.29 9.57
C ASN A 103 -3.33 14.76 9.07
N VAL A 104 -2.85 15.23 7.91
CA VAL A 104 -1.54 14.86 7.36
C VAL A 104 -0.43 15.20 8.35
N LEU A 105 -0.41 16.43 8.85
CA LEU A 105 0.60 16.86 9.82
C LEU A 105 0.50 16.09 11.14
N ALA A 106 -0.70 15.82 11.64
CA ALA A 106 -0.91 15.04 12.86
C ALA A 106 -0.38 13.61 12.70
N THR A 107 -0.74 12.92 11.61
CA THR A 107 -0.28 11.56 11.30
C THR A 107 1.23 11.51 11.15
N PHE A 108 1.85 12.42 10.40
CA PHE A 108 3.30 12.42 10.22
C PHE A 108 4.07 12.79 11.50
N ARG A 109 3.52 13.66 12.35
CA ARG A 109 4.10 13.90 13.69
C ARG A 109 4.09 12.63 14.54
N HIS A 110 2.97 11.90 14.53
CA HIS A 110 2.87 10.64 15.25
C HIS A 110 3.85 9.60 14.71
N LEU A 111 3.87 9.38 13.38
CA LEU A 111 4.78 8.44 12.73
C LEU A 111 6.26 8.80 12.97
N ASN A 112 6.62 10.08 12.91
CA ASN A 112 8.00 10.50 13.18
C ASN A 112 8.39 10.35 14.66
N ALA A 113 7.44 10.53 15.58
CA ALA A 113 7.68 10.30 17.01
C ALA A 113 7.85 8.80 17.32
N SER A 114 7.12 7.92 16.64
CA SER A 114 7.20 6.47 16.83
C SER A 114 8.20 5.76 15.91
N LYS A 115 8.84 6.44 14.95
CA LYS A 115 9.69 5.82 13.91
C LYS A 115 10.75 4.86 14.43
N MET A 116 11.40 5.17 15.55
CA MET A 116 12.42 4.31 16.14
C MET A 116 11.81 3.02 16.71
N GLN A 117 10.64 3.13 17.34
CA GLN A 117 9.89 1.98 17.81
C GLN A 117 9.36 1.15 16.64
N THR A 118 8.86 1.80 15.58
CA THR A 118 8.43 1.14 14.35
C THR A 118 9.58 0.33 13.75
N PHE A 119 10.78 0.92 13.69
CA PHE A 119 11.99 0.27 13.22
C PHE A 119 12.39 -0.95 14.07
N GLU A 120 12.44 -0.81 15.40
CA GLU A 120 12.74 -1.91 16.32
C GLU A 120 11.73 -3.05 16.19
N GLN A 121 10.43 -2.72 16.11
CA GLN A 121 9.38 -3.70 15.92
C GLN A 121 9.50 -4.39 14.55
N GLY A 122 9.87 -3.65 13.51
CA GLY A 122 10.10 -4.21 12.19
C GLY A 122 11.24 -5.24 12.18
N LEU A 123 12.33 -4.98 12.92
CA LEU A 123 13.40 -5.96 13.09
C LEU A 123 12.91 -7.21 13.84
N ILE A 124 12.08 -7.06 14.87
CA ILE A 124 11.47 -8.18 15.61
C ILE A 124 10.58 -9.02 14.67
N ASP A 125 9.76 -8.38 13.85
CA ASP A 125 8.85 -9.06 12.92
C ASP A 125 9.61 -9.92 11.92
N VAL A 126 10.74 -9.43 11.42
CA VAL A 126 11.63 -10.18 10.54
C VAL A 126 12.14 -11.45 11.23
N TYR A 127 12.62 -11.35 12.46
CA TYR A 127 13.09 -12.51 13.23
C TYR A 127 11.97 -13.51 13.55
N ARG A 128 10.74 -13.03 13.76
CA ARG A 128 9.58 -13.90 13.93
C ARG A 128 9.22 -14.66 12.66
N LYS A 129 9.43 -14.07 11.48
CA LYS A 129 9.17 -14.70 10.18
C LYS A 129 10.24 -15.73 9.77
N LEU A 130 11.45 -15.65 10.30
CA LEU A 130 12.51 -16.61 10.01
C LEU A 130 12.18 -18.01 10.56
N SER A 131 12.57 -19.05 9.83
CA SER A 131 12.47 -20.43 10.31
C SER A 131 13.36 -20.64 11.54
N TRP A 132 12.79 -21.21 12.59
CA TRP A 132 13.47 -21.49 13.87
C TRP A 132 14.15 -22.86 13.89
N ASP A 133 14.05 -23.63 12.81
CA ASP A 133 14.73 -24.92 12.66
C ASP A 133 16.25 -24.74 12.53
N TYR A 134 16.70 -23.55 12.09
CA TYR A 134 18.11 -23.21 12.04
C TYR A 134 18.58 -22.58 13.34
N ARG A 135 19.57 -23.22 13.98
CA ARG A 135 20.26 -22.70 15.16
C ARG A 135 20.82 -21.27 14.99
N THR A 136 21.09 -20.84 13.76
CA THR A 136 21.60 -19.49 13.46
C THR A 136 20.53 -18.41 13.51
N ASN A 137 19.26 -18.75 13.29
CA ASN A 137 18.13 -17.83 13.33
C ASN A 137 17.63 -17.67 14.78
N ASN A 138 18.37 -16.90 15.58
CA ASN A 138 18.00 -16.66 16.98
C ASN A 138 17.25 -15.31 17.10
N PRO A 139 16.01 -15.29 17.63
CA PRO A 139 15.20 -14.07 17.71
C PRO A 139 15.75 -13.02 18.69
N CYS A 140 16.68 -13.39 19.56
CA CYS A 140 17.25 -12.50 20.57
C CYS A 140 18.64 -11.95 20.17
N ARG A 141 19.21 -12.34 19.01
CA ARG A 141 20.52 -11.83 18.58
C ARG A 141 20.74 -11.89 17.07
N LEU A 142 21.39 -10.83 16.55
CA LEU A 142 21.98 -10.82 15.22
C LEU A 142 23.22 -11.72 15.18
N GLY A 143 23.10 -12.88 14.53
CA GLY A 143 24.20 -13.79 14.28
C GLY A 143 25.01 -13.41 13.04
N LYS A 144 26.17 -14.05 12.85
CA LYS A 144 27.00 -13.89 11.64
C LYS A 144 26.35 -14.47 10.37
N LYS A 145 25.29 -15.25 10.51
CA LYS A 145 24.59 -15.95 9.44
C LYS A 145 23.09 -15.94 9.72
N ILE A 146 22.30 -15.59 8.71
CA ILE A 146 20.84 -15.68 8.70
C ILE A 146 20.45 -16.59 7.53
N ILE A 147 19.48 -17.47 7.74
CA ILE A 147 18.98 -18.40 6.71
C ILE A 147 17.53 -18.04 6.42
N ILE A 148 17.24 -17.68 5.17
CA ILE A 148 15.88 -17.40 4.68
C ILE A 148 15.42 -18.62 3.88
N GLU A 149 14.25 -19.14 4.23
CA GLU A 149 13.63 -20.25 3.50
C GLU A 149 12.83 -19.77 2.31
N ASN A 150 12.55 -20.68 1.37
CA ASN A 150 11.64 -20.46 0.25
C ASN A 150 11.95 -19.25 -0.62
N LEU A 151 13.20 -18.78 -0.69
CA LEU A 151 13.56 -17.62 -1.53
C LEU A 151 13.28 -17.85 -3.02
N LEU A 152 13.41 -19.11 -3.47
CA LEU A 152 13.23 -19.50 -4.87
C LEU A 152 11.98 -20.37 -5.01
N TYR A 153 11.10 -19.97 -5.92
CA TYR A 153 9.95 -20.74 -6.36
C TYR A 153 10.26 -21.41 -7.70
N ARG A 154 9.98 -22.72 -7.81
CA ARG A 154 10.13 -23.47 -9.05
C ARG A 154 8.77 -23.78 -9.65
N TRP A 155 8.56 -23.32 -10.87
CA TRP A 155 7.37 -23.63 -11.66
C TRP A 155 7.43 -25.07 -12.21
N SER A 156 6.27 -25.66 -12.45
CA SER A 156 6.13 -27.01 -13.04
C SER A 156 6.80 -27.13 -14.43
N ASN A 157 6.94 -26.02 -15.15
CA ASN A 157 7.63 -25.94 -16.45
C ASN A 157 9.16 -25.74 -16.34
N GLY A 158 9.73 -25.85 -15.15
CA GLY A 158 11.18 -25.76 -14.91
C GLY A 158 11.72 -24.33 -14.73
N ARG A 159 10.90 -23.29 -14.90
CA ARG A 159 11.31 -21.90 -14.60
C ARG A 159 11.50 -21.70 -13.11
N VAL A 160 12.44 -20.85 -12.74
CA VAL A 160 12.70 -20.44 -11.35
C VAL A 160 12.46 -18.95 -11.21
N THR A 161 11.69 -18.56 -10.21
CA THR A 161 11.41 -17.16 -9.86
C THR A 161 11.68 -16.94 -8.38
N LEU A 162 11.79 -15.68 -7.95
CA LEU A 162 11.75 -15.37 -6.51
C LEU A 162 10.34 -15.65 -5.99
N ASP A 163 10.27 -16.28 -4.82
CA ASP A 163 9.01 -16.36 -4.08
C ASP A 163 8.67 -15.01 -3.47
N CYS A 164 7.38 -14.66 -3.40
CA CYS A 164 6.95 -13.40 -2.80
C CYS A 164 7.34 -13.30 -1.32
N SER A 165 7.11 -14.36 -0.54
CA SER A 165 7.39 -14.36 0.89
C SER A 165 8.89 -14.31 1.18
N GLY A 166 9.69 -15.03 0.39
CA GLY A 166 11.14 -15.02 0.51
C GLY A 166 11.74 -13.66 0.13
N ARG A 167 11.19 -13.00 -0.90
CA ARG A 167 11.60 -11.64 -1.28
C ARG A 167 11.27 -10.62 -0.20
N GLU A 168 10.07 -10.64 0.36
CA GLU A 168 9.69 -9.73 1.45
C GLU A 168 10.58 -9.91 2.67
N ALA A 169 10.85 -11.15 3.07
CA ALA A 169 11.75 -11.45 4.18
C ALA A 169 13.18 -10.92 3.92
N LEU A 170 13.67 -11.01 2.69
CA LEU A 170 14.97 -10.46 2.31
C LEU A 170 14.96 -8.92 2.34
N ASP A 171 13.95 -8.29 1.74
CA ASP A 171 13.83 -6.83 1.69
C ASP A 171 13.70 -6.22 3.10
N ASP A 172 12.95 -6.88 3.98
CA ASP A 172 12.79 -6.45 5.37
C ASP A 172 14.04 -6.71 6.22
N LEU A 173 14.89 -7.69 5.89
CA LEU A 173 16.20 -7.86 6.52
C LEU A 173 17.19 -6.79 6.07
N VAL A 174 17.24 -6.54 4.77
CA VAL A 174 18.24 -5.69 4.13
C VAL A 174 18.03 -4.21 4.44
N ARG A 175 16.77 -3.77 4.53
CA ARG A 175 16.41 -2.37 4.78
C ARG A 175 16.95 -1.82 6.11
N PRO A 176 16.85 -2.52 7.26
CA PRO A 176 17.51 -2.11 8.48
C PRO A 176 19.03 -1.97 8.38
N PHE A 177 19.71 -2.87 7.66
CA PHE A 177 21.16 -2.75 7.48
C PHE A 177 21.52 -1.49 6.68
N TYR A 178 20.81 -1.20 5.58
CA TYR A 178 21.05 0.02 4.81
C TYR A 178 20.79 1.27 5.65
N LEU A 179 19.71 1.29 6.43
CA LEU A 179 19.39 2.41 7.31
C LEU A 179 20.49 2.66 8.35
N LEU A 180 21.02 1.59 8.97
CA LEU A 180 22.12 1.67 9.94
C LEU A 180 23.45 2.09 9.29
N GLU A 181 23.66 1.77 8.01
CA GLU A 181 24.80 2.24 7.21
C GLU A 181 24.63 3.67 6.70
N GLY A 182 23.48 4.32 6.94
CA GLY A 182 23.17 5.66 6.47
C GLY A 182 22.96 5.76 4.96
N ARG A 183 22.49 4.66 4.33
CA ARG A 183 22.24 4.54 2.90
C ARG A 183 20.75 4.54 2.57
#